data_AF-A0A514XHL1-F1
#
_entry.id   AF-A0A514XHL1-F1
#
_cell.length_a   1.000
_cell.length_b   1.000
_cell.length_c   1.000
_cell.angle_alpha   90.00
_cell.angle_beta   90.00
_cell.angle_gamma   90.00
#
_symmetry.space_group_name_H-M   'P 1'
#
loop_
_entity.id
_entity.type
_entity.pdbx_description
1 polymer ?
#
loop_
_entity_poly.entity_id
_entity_poly.type
_entity_poly.pdbx_seq_one_letter_code
_entity_poly.pdbx_strand_id
1 'polypeptide(L)'
;MEKVHLLHHCKIAKFNPLHNKRGMTVTELMVVVGMIGVVALGNAKFIADFTTALKKQTARSEGEADLSTLNIATVNILKKSAASFNKLSMTDDTGKNFYDYYPDVPYSTLNKANIAERKFTLTPGKYFYLLQTEEDQFDSLVYDPMFAYKNAGNSPDLMNNGSIQYVGLNSIANVTGTAGGPNSGTMTKVFSTRWADGKLFLLSCPTYLRPLNSAGGIDILTAPRFASFLGRVAGNDLIPMTPALASVNFQNTHPVTNASYNNADIFLRTLPPVGGAAPFVKVEPVNLSRLTIRLNAKTNKYDLVFQTYQQGQYVDKNMLLSDLKSVTLVRKSVTLPLISMEVIR
;
A
#
# COMPACT_ATOMS: atom_id res chain seq x y z
N MET A 1 33.33 25.88 125.53
CA MET A 1 32.07 26.02 124.78
C MET A 1 32.43 26.33 123.34
N GLU A 2 32.33 25.34 122.48
CA GLU A 2 32.77 25.35 121.09
C GLU A 2 31.50 25.31 120.21
N LYS A 3 31.40 26.20 119.21
CA LYS A 3 30.26 26.30 118.27
C LYS A 3 30.64 25.63 116.95
N VAL A 4 29.74 24.81 116.40
CA VAL A 4 29.87 24.18 115.08
C VAL A 4 28.68 24.55 114.18
N HIS A 5 29.04 24.75 112.91
CA HIS A 5 28.29 25.03 111.67
C HIS A 5 27.05 24.18 111.36
N LEU A 6 26.22 24.70 110.43
CA LEU A 6 25.58 23.90 109.37
C LEU A 6 25.23 24.75 108.12
N LEU A 7 25.57 24.23 106.95
CA LEU A 7 25.28 24.74 105.59
C LEU A 7 24.36 23.74 104.87
N HIS A 8 23.42 24.24 104.05
CA HIS A 8 22.41 23.47 103.31
C HIS A 8 22.82 23.18 101.85
N HIS A 9 22.59 21.96 101.37
CA HIS A 9 22.63 21.57 99.95
C HIS A 9 21.22 21.31 99.38
N CYS A 10 20.96 21.80 98.16
CA CYS A 10 19.75 21.63 97.36
C CYS A 10 19.92 20.48 96.34
N LYS A 11 18.89 19.62 96.16
CA LYS A 11 18.86 18.52 95.18
C LYS A 11 17.88 18.82 94.04
N ILE A 12 18.31 18.59 92.80
CA ILE A 12 17.52 18.67 91.56
C ILE A 12 16.85 17.31 91.29
N ALA A 13 15.56 17.31 90.93
CA ALA A 13 14.78 16.11 90.62
C ALA A 13 14.97 15.65 89.15
N LYS A 14 15.11 14.33 88.95
CA LYS A 14 15.16 13.68 87.62
C LYS A 14 13.74 13.30 87.16
N PHE A 15 13.40 13.64 85.91
CA PHE A 15 12.19 13.17 85.22
C PHE A 15 12.41 11.79 84.59
N ASN A 16 11.49 10.84 84.80
CA ASN A 16 11.46 9.55 84.12
C ASN A 16 10.37 9.57 83.02
N PRO A 17 10.69 9.27 81.75
CA PRO A 17 9.69 9.20 80.68
C PRO A 17 8.81 7.94 80.80
N LEU A 18 7.53 8.08 80.46
CA LEU A 18 6.55 7.00 80.44
C LEU A 18 6.84 6.01 79.29
N HIS A 19 6.99 4.73 79.63
CA HIS A 19 7.24 3.64 78.69
C HIS A 19 6.03 2.69 78.61
N ASN A 20 5.76 2.13 77.43
CA ASN A 20 4.79 1.04 77.25
C ASN A 20 5.37 -0.29 77.76
N LYS A 21 4.53 -1.31 78.02
CA LYS A 21 4.85 -2.67 78.50
C LYS A 21 5.90 -3.46 77.68
N ARG A 22 6.33 -2.93 76.51
CA ARG A 22 7.44 -3.46 75.70
C ARG A 22 8.72 -2.62 75.76
N GLY A 23 8.79 -1.63 76.65
CA GLY A 23 9.98 -0.80 76.87
C GLY A 23 10.19 0.36 75.89
N MET A 24 9.21 0.66 75.01
CA MET A 24 9.29 1.85 74.14
C MET A 24 8.67 3.07 74.80
N THR A 25 9.35 4.21 74.72
CA THR A 25 8.84 5.52 75.09
C THR A 25 7.73 5.97 74.13
N VAL A 26 6.79 6.79 74.61
CA VAL A 26 5.72 7.39 73.78
C VAL A 26 6.28 8.14 72.56
N THR A 27 7.45 8.75 72.73
CA THR A 27 8.21 9.46 71.69
C THR A 27 8.68 8.51 70.59
N GLU A 28 9.23 7.34 70.92
CA GLU A 28 9.64 6.33 69.94
C GLU A 28 8.46 5.80 69.12
N LEU A 29 7.30 5.61 69.76
CA LEU A 29 6.10 5.12 69.08
C LEU A 29 5.55 6.15 68.07
N MET A 30 5.56 7.45 68.41
CA MET A 30 5.18 8.51 67.48
C MET A 30 6.15 8.65 66.32
N VAL A 31 7.46 8.51 66.57
CA VAL A 31 8.49 8.55 65.52
C VAL A 31 8.34 7.38 64.54
N VAL A 32 8.07 6.17 65.06
CA VAL A 32 7.85 4.97 64.22
C VAL A 32 6.57 5.09 63.38
N VAL A 33 5.45 5.52 63.96
CA VAL A 33 4.19 5.71 63.21
C VAL A 33 4.30 6.85 62.20
N GLY A 34 4.97 7.95 62.56
CA GLY A 34 5.26 9.05 61.65
C GLY A 34 6.14 8.64 60.47
N MET A 35 7.22 7.88 60.72
CA MET A 35 8.08 7.35 59.66
C MET A 35 7.34 6.35 58.76
N ILE A 36 6.54 5.44 59.33
CA ILE A 36 5.74 4.48 58.55
C ILE A 36 4.72 5.23 57.67
N GLY A 37 4.06 6.28 58.20
CA GLY A 37 3.12 7.09 57.43
C GLY A 37 3.76 7.84 56.27
N VAL A 38 4.93 8.46 56.50
CA VAL A 38 5.69 9.17 55.46
C VAL A 38 6.22 8.20 54.39
N VAL A 39 6.74 7.04 54.79
CA VAL A 39 7.21 6.00 53.87
C VAL A 39 6.05 5.40 53.07
N ALA A 40 4.89 5.16 53.68
CA ALA A 40 3.71 4.64 53.00
C ALA A 40 3.13 5.65 51.99
N LEU A 41 3.05 6.93 52.35
CA LEU A 41 2.61 8.00 51.44
C LEU A 41 3.62 8.25 50.31
N GLY A 42 4.92 8.20 50.61
CA GLY A 42 5.99 8.28 49.62
C GLY A 42 5.93 7.12 48.62
N ASN A 43 5.73 5.89 49.11
CA ASN A 43 5.58 4.70 48.27
C ASN A 43 4.29 4.74 47.43
N ALA A 44 3.17 5.17 48.00
CA ALA A 44 1.91 5.29 47.26
C ALA A 44 2.01 6.31 46.12
N LYS A 45 2.63 7.48 46.39
CA LYS A 45 2.91 8.50 45.37
C LYS A 45 3.86 7.99 44.30
N PHE A 46 4.95 7.34 44.71
CA PHE A 46 5.91 6.74 43.78
C PHE A 46 5.25 5.69 42.88
N ILE A 47 4.41 4.81 43.44
CA ILE A 47 3.67 3.78 42.67
C ILE A 47 2.69 4.44 41.70
N ALA A 48 1.98 5.50 42.10
CA ALA A 48 1.05 6.21 41.22
C ALA A 48 1.79 6.90 40.06
N ASP A 49 2.89 7.60 40.35
CA ASP A 49 3.73 8.27 39.35
C ASP A 49 4.38 7.24 38.41
N PHE A 50 4.91 6.14 38.95
CA PHE A 50 5.50 5.05 38.20
C PHE A 50 4.48 4.33 37.29
N THR A 51 3.26 4.08 37.79
CA THR A 51 2.19 3.45 37.00
C THR A 51 1.73 4.37 35.87
N THR A 52 1.67 5.68 36.12
CA THR A 52 1.30 6.67 35.11
C THR A 52 2.40 6.78 34.04
N ALA A 53 3.67 6.79 34.45
CA ALA A 53 4.81 6.78 33.55
C ALA A 53 4.87 5.50 32.71
N LEU A 54 4.66 4.33 33.33
CA LEU A 54 4.56 3.04 32.64
C LEU A 54 3.42 3.03 31.63
N LYS A 55 2.20 3.44 32.01
CA LYS A 55 1.07 3.52 31.06
C LYS A 55 1.40 4.42 29.87
N LYS A 56 2.05 5.56 30.10
CA LYS A 56 2.47 6.48 29.03
C LYS A 56 3.57 5.87 28.15
N GLN A 57 4.51 5.13 28.74
CA GLN A 57 5.60 4.47 28.01
C GLN A 57 5.08 3.27 27.21
N THR A 58 4.19 2.46 27.78
CA THR A 58 3.51 1.36 27.09
C THR A 58 2.69 1.88 25.91
N ALA A 59 1.88 2.92 26.09
CA ALA A 59 1.11 3.52 25.00
C ALA A 59 1.99 4.07 23.86
N ARG A 60 3.17 4.63 24.19
CA ARG A 60 4.16 5.05 23.18
C ARG A 60 4.77 3.86 22.46
N SER A 61 5.16 2.82 23.19
CA SER A 61 5.76 1.61 22.63
C SER A 61 4.79 0.81 21.75
N GLU A 62 3.52 0.71 22.15
CA GLU A 62 2.45 0.12 21.35
C GLU A 62 2.23 0.94 20.07
N GLY A 63 2.20 2.27 20.17
CA GLY A 63 2.11 3.16 19.02
C GLY A 63 3.26 3.00 18.02
N GLU A 64 4.49 2.82 18.51
CA GLU A 64 5.68 2.57 17.67
C GLU A 64 5.65 1.19 17.00
N ALA A 65 5.22 0.15 17.72
CA ALA A 65 5.06 -1.21 17.17
C ALA A 65 3.99 -1.25 16.08
N ASP A 66 2.86 -0.58 16.29
CA ASP A 66 1.79 -0.43 15.29
C ASP A 66 2.28 0.33 14.05
N LEU A 67 3.03 1.41 14.23
CA LEU A 67 3.61 2.17 13.12
C LEU A 67 4.65 1.36 12.35
N SER A 68 5.47 0.56 13.03
CA SER A 68 6.44 -0.32 12.38
C SER A 68 5.75 -1.40 11.53
N THR A 69 4.73 -2.05 12.08
CA THR A 69 3.93 -3.07 11.38
C THR A 69 3.18 -2.47 10.20
N LEU A 70 2.58 -1.28 10.38
CA LEU A 70 1.97 -0.51 9.31
C LEU A 70 2.98 -0.20 8.20
N ASN A 71 4.17 0.27 8.56
CA ASN A 71 5.20 0.62 7.59
C ASN A 71 5.57 -0.61 6.75
N ILE A 72 5.77 -1.77 7.37
CA ILE A 72 6.07 -3.01 6.64
C ILE A 72 4.91 -3.41 5.71
N ALA A 73 3.69 -3.45 6.23
CA ALA A 73 2.51 -3.84 5.45
C ALA A 73 2.25 -2.87 4.27
N THR A 74 2.35 -1.57 4.53
CA THR A 74 2.14 -0.51 3.55
C THR A 74 3.23 -0.51 2.50
N VAL A 75 4.50 -0.64 2.89
CA VAL A 75 5.62 -0.74 1.94
C VAL A 75 5.44 -1.94 1.01
N ASN A 76 5.01 -3.09 1.53
CA ASN A 76 4.73 -4.26 0.69
C ASN A 76 3.57 -4.03 -0.28
N ILE A 77 2.49 -3.39 0.17
CA ILE A 77 1.34 -3.03 -0.68
C ILE A 77 1.76 -2.05 -1.79
N LEU A 78 2.50 -1.00 -1.44
CA LEU A 78 2.90 0.07 -2.35
C LEU A 78 4.03 -0.37 -3.29
N LYS A 79 4.96 -1.23 -2.87
CA LYS A 79 6.03 -1.77 -3.73
C LYS A 79 5.45 -2.56 -4.91
N LYS A 80 4.38 -3.33 -4.68
CA LYS A 80 3.69 -4.08 -5.74
C LYS A 80 2.89 -3.19 -6.70
N SER A 81 2.72 -1.90 -6.38
CA SER A 81 1.91 -0.99 -7.18
C SER A 81 2.59 -0.42 -8.42
N ALA A 82 3.83 -0.84 -8.73
CA ALA A 82 4.59 -0.35 -9.87
C ALA A 82 3.83 -0.47 -11.20
N ALA A 83 2.98 -1.47 -11.36
CA ALA A 83 2.13 -1.64 -12.54
C ALA A 83 1.12 -0.50 -12.74
N SER A 84 0.82 0.30 -11.71
CA SER A 84 -0.09 1.44 -11.77
C SER A 84 0.48 2.62 -12.56
N PHE A 85 1.81 2.82 -12.52
CA PHE A 85 2.45 3.97 -13.14
C PHE A 85 2.28 3.95 -14.66
N ASN A 86 1.93 5.12 -15.20
CA ASN A 86 1.63 5.33 -16.62
C ASN A 86 0.49 4.46 -17.19
N LYS A 87 -0.32 3.82 -16.36
CA LYS A 87 -1.47 2.98 -16.78
C LYS A 87 -2.78 3.38 -16.12
N LEU A 88 -2.73 3.78 -14.84
CA LEU A 88 -3.86 4.37 -14.12
C LEU A 88 -3.89 5.89 -14.29
N SER A 89 -5.09 6.45 -14.21
CA SER A 89 -5.32 7.89 -14.17
C SER A 89 -6.08 8.28 -12.92
N MET A 90 -5.50 9.16 -12.12
CA MET A 90 -6.12 9.70 -10.92
C MET A 90 -5.53 11.08 -10.63
N THR A 91 -6.42 12.05 -10.49
CA THR A 91 -6.04 13.43 -10.19
C THR A 91 -5.56 13.55 -8.75
N ASP A 92 -4.41 14.16 -8.59
CA ASP A 92 -3.81 14.48 -7.30
C ASP A 92 -4.36 15.81 -6.73
N ASP A 93 -3.86 16.24 -5.57
CA ASP A 93 -4.33 17.45 -4.89
C ASP A 93 -4.03 18.74 -5.69
N THR A 94 -3.15 18.68 -6.70
CA THR A 94 -2.76 19.81 -7.56
C THR A 94 -3.41 19.77 -8.95
N GLY A 95 -4.30 18.80 -9.20
CA GLY A 95 -4.95 18.66 -10.51
C GLY A 95 -4.11 17.89 -11.54
N LYS A 96 -2.99 17.28 -11.16
CA LYS A 96 -2.11 16.50 -12.06
C LYS A 96 -2.39 15.00 -11.90
N ASN A 97 -2.03 14.19 -12.90
CA ASN A 97 -2.16 12.74 -12.75
C ASN A 97 -1.09 12.21 -11.79
N PHE A 98 -1.53 11.54 -10.72
CA PHE A 98 -0.67 11.00 -9.67
C PHE A 98 0.27 9.90 -10.18
N TYR A 99 -0.19 9.08 -11.14
CA TYR A 99 0.57 7.94 -11.69
C TYR A 99 1.51 8.29 -12.84
N ASP A 100 1.64 9.56 -13.21
CA ASP A 100 2.59 9.98 -14.23
C ASP A 100 4.02 9.65 -13.80
N TYR A 101 4.75 8.92 -14.64
CA TYR A 101 6.11 8.49 -14.39
C TYR A 101 7.01 8.85 -15.57
N TYR A 102 8.13 9.50 -15.27
CA TYR A 102 9.08 10.02 -16.25
C TYR A 102 10.44 9.30 -16.09
N PRO A 103 10.67 8.18 -16.79
CA PRO A 103 11.93 7.44 -16.70
C PRO A 103 13.10 8.14 -17.40
N ASP A 104 12.80 9.04 -18.33
CA ASP A 104 13.73 9.58 -19.34
C ASP A 104 13.99 11.09 -19.20
N VAL A 105 13.31 11.77 -18.27
CA VAL A 105 13.47 13.22 -18.05
C VAL A 105 14.10 13.47 -16.67
N PRO A 106 15.19 14.27 -16.59
CA PRO A 106 15.79 14.62 -15.32
C PRO A 106 14.83 15.35 -14.37
N TYR A 107 14.95 15.06 -13.07
CA TYR A 107 14.14 15.70 -12.02
C TYR A 107 14.18 17.23 -12.09
N SER A 108 15.35 17.82 -12.35
CA SER A 108 15.53 19.27 -12.40
C SER A 108 14.66 19.95 -13.46
N THR A 109 14.45 19.31 -14.61
CA THR A 109 13.58 19.82 -15.68
C THR A 109 12.12 19.79 -15.24
N LEU A 110 11.68 18.68 -14.65
CA LEU A 110 10.30 18.50 -14.16
C LEU A 110 10.00 19.41 -12.97
N ASN A 111 10.99 19.68 -12.13
CA ASN A 111 10.84 20.54 -10.95
C ASN A 111 10.66 22.01 -11.36
N LYS A 112 11.44 22.47 -12.35
CA LYS A 112 11.25 23.81 -12.94
C LYS A 112 9.85 24.02 -13.53
N ALA A 113 9.24 22.95 -14.05
CA ALA A 113 7.89 22.94 -14.57
C ALA A 113 6.81 22.70 -13.49
N ASN A 114 7.18 22.60 -12.22
CA ASN A 114 6.29 22.31 -11.08
C ASN A 114 5.45 21.02 -11.28
N ILE A 115 6.06 19.99 -11.87
CA ILE A 115 5.45 18.67 -12.09
C ILE A 115 6.28 17.53 -11.51
N ALA A 116 7.31 17.83 -10.71
CA ALA A 116 8.21 16.82 -10.16
C ALA A 116 7.62 16.01 -9.00
N GLU A 117 6.71 16.59 -8.22
CA GLU A 117 6.15 15.96 -7.02
C GLU A 117 4.66 15.69 -7.19
N ARG A 118 4.13 14.70 -6.46
CA ARG A 118 2.69 14.40 -6.41
C ARG A 118 2.24 14.18 -4.98
N LYS A 119 1.05 14.69 -4.66
CA LYS A 119 0.43 14.51 -3.34
C LYS A 119 -1.04 14.20 -3.52
N PHE A 120 -1.51 13.15 -2.85
CA PHE A 120 -2.92 12.79 -2.82
C PHE A 120 -3.36 12.62 -1.37
N THR A 121 -4.27 13.47 -0.93
CA THR A 121 -4.83 13.39 0.43
C THR A 121 -6.08 12.52 0.42
N LEU A 122 -5.97 11.37 1.09
CA LEU A 122 -7.08 10.45 1.30
C LEU A 122 -7.95 10.96 2.47
N THR A 123 -9.22 11.21 2.16
CA THR A 123 -10.26 11.63 3.12
C THR A 123 -11.41 10.62 3.07
N PRO A 124 -12.30 10.60 4.08
CA PRO A 124 -13.52 9.80 4.00
C PRO A 124 -14.27 10.05 2.68
N GLY A 125 -14.70 8.96 2.02
CA GLY A 125 -15.38 9.02 0.71
C GLY A 125 -14.44 9.11 -0.51
N LYS A 126 -13.13 9.33 -0.33
CA LYS A 126 -12.14 9.22 -1.41
C LYS A 126 -11.50 7.83 -1.41
N TYR A 127 -11.05 7.40 -2.59
CA TYR A 127 -10.36 6.13 -2.81
C TYR A 127 -9.03 6.37 -3.48
N PHE A 128 -8.01 5.63 -3.05
CA PHE A 128 -6.73 5.57 -3.74
C PHE A 128 -6.54 4.18 -4.33
N TYR A 129 -6.53 4.08 -5.67
CA TYR A 129 -6.51 2.81 -6.38
C TYR A 129 -5.09 2.29 -6.58
N LEU A 130 -4.92 0.99 -6.73
CA LEU A 130 -3.61 0.37 -6.93
C LEU A 130 -3.78 -0.82 -7.87
N LEU A 131 -3.02 -0.85 -8.95
CA LEU A 131 -2.83 -2.06 -9.74
C LEU A 131 -1.58 -2.78 -9.24
N GLN A 132 -1.76 -3.98 -8.70
CA GLN A 132 -0.70 -4.77 -8.09
C GLN A 132 -0.43 -6.02 -8.92
N THR A 133 0.84 -6.27 -9.26
CA THR A 133 1.25 -7.53 -9.88
C THR A 133 1.25 -8.66 -8.84
N GLU A 134 1.01 -9.88 -9.30
CA GLU A 134 1.11 -11.11 -8.51
C GLU A 134 2.35 -11.94 -8.88
N GLU A 135 3.44 -11.26 -9.27
CA GLU A 135 4.71 -11.89 -9.68
C GLU A 135 5.36 -12.74 -8.57
N ASP A 136 4.98 -12.55 -7.30
CA ASP A 136 5.44 -13.39 -6.19
C ASP A 136 4.71 -14.75 -6.11
N GLN A 137 3.58 -14.89 -6.81
CA GLN A 137 2.74 -16.09 -6.80
C GLN A 137 2.66 -16.77 -8.16
N PHE A 138 2.80 -16.00 -9.24
CA PHE A 138 2.66 -16.47 -10.61
C PHE A 138 3.74 -15.83 -11.48
N ASP A 139 4.35 -16.61 -12.36
CA ASP A 139 5.31 -16.09 -13.34
C ASP A 139 4.65 -15.10 -14.30
N SER A 140 5.44 -14.23 -14.93
CA SER A 140 4.99 -13.42 -16.06
C SER A 140 5.28 -14.15 -17.38
N LEU A 141 4.42 -13.97 -18.38
CA LEU A 141 4.57 -14.58 -19.69
C LEU A 141 4.94 -13.53 -20.74
N VAL A 142 6.01 -13.76 -21.50
CA VAL A 142 6.24 -13.05 -22.76
C VAL A 142 5.46 -13.78 -23.85
N TYR A 143 4.39 -13.15 -24.31
CA TYR A 143 3.43 -13.70 -25.26
C TYR A 143 3.69 -13.18 -26.66
N ASP A 144 3.79 -14.09 -27.62
CA ASP A 144 3.80 -13.79 -29.05
C ASP A 144 2.36 -13.60 -29.53
N PRO A 145 1.98 -12.41 -30.05
CA PRO A 145 0.65 -12.16 -30.58
C PRO A 145 0.19 -13.19 -31.62
N MET A 146 1.10 -13.77 -32.41
CA MET A 146 0.76 -14.79 -33.43
C MET A 146 -0.03 -15.95 -32.83
N PHE A 147 0.23 -16.28 -31.57
CA PHE A 147 -0.45 -17.38 -30.90
C PHE A 147 -1.94 -17.15 -30.69
N ALA A 148 -2.41 -15.90 -30.67
CA ALA A 148 -3.82 -15.59 -30.52
C ALA A 148 -4.64 -15.78 -31.82
N TYR A 149 -3.99 -16.17 -32.92
CA TYR A 149 -4.58 -16.29 -34.24
C TYR A 149 -4.43 -17.70 -34.80
N LYS A 150 -5.36 -18.06 -35.69
CA LYS A 150 -5.22 -19.21 -36.59
C LYS A 150 -5.35 -18.74 -38.02
N ASN A 151 -4.77 -19.50 -38.95
CA ASN A 151 -5.04 -19.30 -40.37
C ASN A 151 -6.52 -19.62 -40.64
N ALA A 152 -7.23 -18.68 -41.26
CA ALA A 152 -8.65 -18.81 -41.59
C ALA A 152 -8.90 -19.63 -42.87
N GLY A 153 -7.83 -20.14 -43.50
CA GLY A 153 -7.85 -21.01 -44.66
C GLY A 153 -6.43 -21.36 -45.12
N ASN A 154 -6.30 -22.41 -45.92
CA ASN A 154 -5.08 -22.69 -46.65
C ASN A 154 -5.07 -21.77 -47.88
N SER A 155 -4.17 -20.77 -47.92
CA SER A 155 -3.86 -20.15 -49.20
C SER A 155 -3.09 -21.18 -50.01
N PRO A 156 -3.59 -21.63 -51.19
CA PRO A 156 -2.87 -22.58 -52.02
C PRO A 156 -1.58 -21.99 -52.62
N ASP A 157 -1.39 -20.68 -52.50
CA ASP A 157 -0.23 -19.93 -52.94
C ASP A 157 0.41 -19.19 -51.74
N LEU A 158 1.71 -19.43 -51.52
CA LEU A 158 2.52 -18.76 -50.50
C LEU A 158 2.68 -17.26 -50.75
N MET A 159 2.42 -16.80 -51.99
CA MET A 159 2.49 -15.39 -52.39
C MET A 159 1.18 -14.63 -52.17
N ASN A 160 0.07 -15.34 -51.92
CA ASN A 160 -1.22 -14.70 -51.65
C ASN A 160 -1.36 -14.37 -50.16
N ASN A 161 -1.95 -13.20 -49.88
CA ASN A 161 -2.24 -12.76 -48.51
C ASN A 161 -3.10 -13.80 -47.79
N GLY A 162 -2.52 -14.46 -46.79
CA GLY A 162 -3.25 -15.33 -45.87
C GLY A 162 -4.21 -14.51 -45.00
N SER A 163 -5.39 -15.07 -44.72
CA SER A 163 -6.30 -14.52 -43.72
C SER A 163 -6.00 -15.14 -42.36
N ILE A 164 -5.85 -14.31 -41.33
CA ILE A 164 -5.72 -14.74 -39.94
C ILE A 164 -7.00 -14.40 -39.17
N GLN A 165 -7.53 -15.36 -38.43
CA GLN A 165 -8.69 -15.21 -37.57
C GLN A 165 -8.25 -15.20 -36.10
N TYR A 166 -8.70 -14.19 -35.35
CA TYR A 166 -8.51 -14.14 -33.92
C TYR A 166 -9.33 -15.23 -33.22
N VAL A 167 -8.68 -16.00 -32.33
CA VAL A 167 -9.30 -17.14 -31.61
C VAL A 167 -9.30 -16.97 -30.09
N GLY A 168 -8.59 -15.97 -29.57
CA GLY A 168 -8.44 -15.71 -28.15
C GLY A 168 -7.01 -15.91 -27.66
N LEU A 169 -6.70 -15.35 -26.50
CA LEU A 169 -5.38 -15.44 -25.89
C LEU A 169 -5.00 -16.86 -25.41
N ASN A 170 -6.00 -17.67 -25.04
CA ASN A 170 -5.84 -19.04 -24.54
C ASN A 170 -6.11 -20.11 -25.61
N SER A 171 -5.55 -19.93 -26.80
CA SER A 171 -5.86 -20.72 -28.00
C SER A 171 -4.93 -21.90 -28.26
N ILE A 172 -3.63 -21.79 -27.96
CA ILE A 172 -2.64 -22.81 -28.33
C ILE A 172 -2.51 -23.89 -27.26
N ALA A 173 -2.80 -25.13 -27.64
CA ALA A 173 -2.74 -26.27 -26.72
C ALA A 173 -1.32 -26.78 -26.41
N ASN A 174 -0.27 -26.29 -27.07
CA ASN A 174 1.05 -26.95 -27.11
C ASN A 174 2.24 -26.13 -26.60
N VAL A 175 2.03 -25.06 -25.83
CA VAL A 175 3.12 -24.51 -25.03
C VAL A 175 3.37 -25.48 -23.86
N THR A 176 4.64 -25.79 -23.56
CA THR A 176 5.01 -26.61 -22.41
C THR A 176 4.68 -25.85 -21.12
N GLY A 177 3.74 -26.38 -20.33
CA GLY A 177 3.44 -25.90 -18.99
C GLY A 177 2.90 -27.08 -18.17
N THR A 178 3.02 -26.97 -16.85
CA THR A 178 2.77 -28.08 -15.91
C THR A 178 1.32 -28.22 -15.47
N ALA A 179 0.45 -27.28 -15.86
CA ALA A 179 -0.95 -27.22 -15.43
C ALA A 179 -1.94 -27.50 -16.58
N GLY A 180 -3.06 -28.15 -16.25
CA GLY A 180 -4.13 -28.49 -17.21
C GLY A 180 -3.93 -29.82 -17.95
N GLY A 181 -5.00 -30.29 -18.60
CA GLY A 181 -4.94 -31.47 -19.48
C GLY A 181 -4.22 -31.18 -20.80
N PRO A 182 -3.94 -32.22 -21.63
CA PRO A 182 -3.18 -32.09 -22.88
C PRO A 182 -3.75 -31.10 -23.91
N ASN A 183 -5.03 -30.74 -23.78
CA ASN A 183 -5.72 -29.80 -24.68
C ASN A 183 -5.89 -28.39 -24.09
N SER A 184 -5.23 -28.07 -22.98
CA SER A 184 -5.37 -26.75 -22.32
C SER A 184 -4.56 -25.69 -23.06
N GLY A 185 -5.15 -24.50 -23.25
CA GLY A 185 -4.47 -23.38 -23.91
C GLY A 185 -3.26 -22.84 -23.12
N THR A 186 -2.40 -22.06 -23.79
CA THR A 186 -1.17 -21.49 -23.24
C THR A 186 -1.38 -20.77 -21.91
N MET A 187 -2.43 -19.96 -21.79
CA MET A 187 -2.67 -19.19 -20.56
C MET A 187 -3.03 -20.08 -19.39
N THR A 188 -3.86 -21.10 -19.61
CA THR A 188 -4.18 -22.11 -18.59
C THR A 188 -2.94 -22.89 -18.17
N LYS A 189 -2.06 -23.22 -19.11
CA LYS A 189 -0.84 -23.98 -18.80
C LYS A 189 0.18 -23.20 -17.98
N VAL A 190 0.34 -21.91 -18.26
CA VAL A 190 1.29 -21.03 -17.59
C VAL A 190 0.73 -20.53 -16.26
N PHE A 191 -0.51 -20.04 -16.25
CA PHE A 191 -1.11 -19.41 -15.08
C PHE A 191 -1.97 -20.35 -14.24
N SER A 192 -2.17 -21.61 -14.67
CA SER A 192 -2.93 -22.62 -13.91
C SER A 192 -4.32 -22.11 -13.49
N THR A 193 -4.65 -22.24 -12.21
CA THR A 193 -5.91 -21.78 -11.59
C THR A 193 -6.10 -20.26 -11.65
N ARG A 194 -5.06 -19.48 -11.98
CA ARG A 194 -5.15 -18.02 -12.08
C ARG A 194 -5.79 -17.56 -13.38
N TRP A 195 -5.77 -18.37 -14.45
CA TRP A 195 -6.59 -18.15 -15.65
C TRP A 195 -7.99 -18.70 -15.44
N ALA A 196 -8.83 -17.96 -14.73
CA ALA A 196 -10.21 -18.32 -14.42
C ALA A 196 -11.13 -17.10 -14.57
N ASP A 197 -12.40 -17.34 -14.88
CA ASP A 197 -13.36 -16.27 -15.16
C ASP A 197 -13.42 -15.19 -14.07
N GLY A 198 -13.45 -13.92 -14.51
CA GLY A 198 -13.48 -12.74 -13.65
C GLY A 198 -12.13 -12.35 -13.05
N LYS A 199 -11.07 -13.17 -13.20
CA LYS A 199 -9.72 -12.81 -12.77
C LYS A 199 -9.09 -11.80 -13.72
N LEU A 200 -8.28 -10.89 -13.20
CA LEU A 200 -7.69 -9.79 -13.98
C LEU A 200 -6.29 -10.14 -14.49
N PHE A 201 -6.02 -9.71 -15.72
CA PHE A 201 -4.71 -9.77 -16.36
C PHE A 201 -4.40 -8.44 -17.03
N LEU A 202 -3.12 -8.07 -16.97
CA LEU A 202 -2.56 -6.93 -17.67
C LEU A 202 -1.72 -7.45 -18.84
N LEU A 203 -2.05 -7.04 -20.05
CA LEU A 203 -1.14 -7.10 -21.18
C LEU A 203 -0.41 -5.77 -21.30
N SER A 204 0.89 -5.81 -21.54
CA SER A 204 1.67 -4.60 -21.81
C SER A 204 2.76 -4.82 -22.85
N CYS A 205 2.94 -3.85 -23.73
CA CYS A 205 4.12 -3.76 -24.59
C CYS A 205 5.15 -2.86 -23.89
N PRO A 206 6.39 -3.31 -23.65
CA PRO A 206 7.39 -2.56 -22.91
C PRO A 206 8.05 -1.44 -23.76
N THR A 207 7.24 -0.69 -24.49
CA THR A 207 7.69 0.45 -25.30
C THR A 207 7.05 1.72 -24.78
N TYR A 208 7.89 2.68 -24.36
CA TYR A 208 7.45 3.99 -23.94
C TYR A 208 7.11 4.85 -25.16
N LEU A 209 5.87 5.31 -25.21
CA LEU A 209 5.38 6.22 -26.24
C LEU A 209 4.78 7.45 -25.58
N ARG A 210 5.10 8.64 -26.09
CA ARG A 210 4.47 9.87 -25.62
C ARG A 210 3.22 10.16 -26.46
N PRO A 211 2.11 10.56 -25.83
CA PRO A 211 0.98 11.12 -26.55
C PRO A 211 1.41 12.32 -27.40
N LEU A 212 0.80 12.44 -28.59
CA LEU A 212 0.97 13.63 -29.40
C LEU A 212 0.18 14.79 -28.80
N ASN A 213 0.75 15.99 -28.85
CA ASN A 213 0.01 17.21 -28.56
C ASN A 213 -0.98 17.53 -29.70
N SER A 214 -1.80 18.56 -29.51
CA SER A 214 -2.80 18.98 -30.51
C SER A 214 -2.21 19.39 -31.87
N ALA A 215 -0.93 19.74 -31.92
CA ALA A 215 -0.20 20.07 -33.14
C ALA A 215 0.53 18.86 -33.77
N GLY A 216 0.36 17.64 -33.23
CA GLY A 216 1.03 16.43 -33.69
C GLY A 216 2.50 16.31 -33.26
N GLY A 217 2.98 17.19 -32.38
CA GLY A 217 4.33 17.16 -31.82
C GLY A 217 4.42 16.34 -30.52
N ILE A 218 5.64 16.00 -30.13
CA ILE A 218 5.93 15.33 -28.85
C ILE A 218 6.34 16.39 -27.82
N ASP A 219 5.71 16.37 -26.65
CA ASP A 219 6.10 17.19 -25.50
C ASP A 219 6.79 16.33 -24.42
N ILE A 220 8.03 16.70 -24.09
CA ILE A 220 8.84 16.03 -23.06
C ILE A 220 8.23 16.19 -21.65
N LEU A 221 7.37 17.20 -21.44
CA LEU A 221 6.65 17.42 -20.19
C LEU A 221 5.35 16.61 -20.09
N THR A 222 4.98 15.85 -21.13
CA THR A 222 3.85 14.91 -21.10
C THR A 222 4.34 13.50 -20.88
N ALA A 223 4.07 12.91 -19.70
CA ALA A 223 4.59 11.60 -19.33
C ALA A 223 4.36 10.52 -20.41
N PRO A 224 5.36 9.67 -20.70
CA PRO A 224 5.19 8.57 -21.62
C PRO A 224 4.18 7.55 -21.07
N ARG A 225 3.66 6.70 -21.96
CA ARG A 225 2.71 5.63 -21.68
C ARG A 225 3.17 4.34 -22.32
N PHE A 226 2.67 3.24 -21.79
CA PHE A 226 2.79 1.93 -22.43
C PHE A 226 1.50 1.61 -23.16
N ALA A 227 1.59 0.99 -24.33
CA ALA A 227 0.44 0.28 -24.88
C ALA A 227 0.10 -0.84 -23.89
N SER A 228 -1.04 -0.73 -23.22
CA SER A 228 -1.47 -1.69 -22.21
C SER A 228 -2.96 -1.96 -22.29
N PHE A 229 -3.32 -3.20 -21.94
CA PHE A 229 -4.69 -3.66 -21.92
C PHE A 229 -4.95 -4.38 -20.59
N LEU A 230 -5.81 -3.79 -19.77
CA LEU A 230 -6.33 -4.44 -18.56
C LEU A 230 -7.66 -5.09 -18.89
N GLY A 231 -7.72 -6.41 -18.70
CA GLY A 231 -8.91 -7.19 -18.97
C GLY A 231 -9.21 -8.22 -17.89
N ARG A 232 -10.45 -8.70 -17.87
CA ARG A 232 -10.92 -9.83 -17.06
C ARG A 232 -11.07 -11.06 -17.93
N VAL A 233 -10.67 -12.22 -17.41
CA VAL A 233 -10.87 -13.51 -18.10
C VAL A 233 -12.36 -13.78 -18.30
N ALA A 234 -12.69 -14.17 -19.53
CA ALA A 234 -13.97 -14.73 -19.93
C ALA A 234 -13.73 -15.85 -20.94
N GLY A 235 -13.74 -17.09 -20.47
CA GLY A 235 -13.41 -18.26 -21.27
C GLY A 235 -11.95 -18.23 -21.76
N ASN A 236 -11.77 -18.17 -23.07
CA ASN A 236 -10.45 -18.23 -23.71
C ASN A 236 -9.79 -16.86 -23.97
N ASP A 237 -10.42 -15.78 -23.54
CA ASP A 237 -9.96 -14.42 -23.82
C ASP A 237 -10.21 -13.45 -22.65
N LEU A 238 -9.86 -12.17 -22.84
CA LEU A 238 -10.08 -11.09 -21.91
C LEU A 238 -11.11 -10.08 -22.44
N ILE A 239 -12.06 -9.74 -21.57
CA ILE A 239 -12.97 -8.60 -21.76
C ILE A 239 -12.34 -7.37 -21.13
N PRO A 240 -12.33 -6.19 -21.79
CA PRO A 240 -11.71 -5.00 -21.24
C PRO A 240 -12.34 -4.58 -19.91
N MET A 241 -11.50 -4.17 -18.98
CA MET A 241 -11.95 -3.47 -17.78
C MET A 241 -12.34 -2.04 -18.15
N THR A 242 -13.55 -1.63 -17.73
CA THR A 242 -14.05 -0.27 -17.94
C THR A 242 -14.15 0.48 -16.60
N PRO A 243 -14.11 1.82 -16.61
CA PRO A 243 -14.30 2.61 -15.40
C PRO A 243 -15.63 2.33 -14.71
N ALA A 244 -16.70 2.01 -15.45
CA ALA A 244 -17.99 1.67 -14.89
C ALA A 244 -17.95 0.36 -14.06
N LEU A 245 -17.10 -0.59 -14.43
CA LEU A 245 -16.99 -1.87 -13.74
C LEU A 245 -16.16 -1.79 -12.45
N ALA A 246 -15.12 -0.95 -12.45
CA ALA A 246 -14.13 -0.94 -11.37
C ALA A 246 -13.99 0.40 -10.64
N SER A 247 -14.73 1.42 -11.05
CA SER A 247 -14.63 2.80 -10.51
C SER A 247 -13.22 3.41 -10.58
N VAL A 248 -12.35 2.87 -11.44
CA VAL A 248 -10.98 3.34 -11.67
C VAL A 248 -10.76 3.63 -13.15
N ASN A 249 -10.08 4.72 -13.44
CA ASN A 249 -9.71 5.06 -14.82
C ASN A 249 -8.42 4.33 -15.19
N PHE A 250 -8.55 3.29 -16.00
CA PHE A 250 -7.43 2.62 -16.67
C PHE A 250 -7.37 3.05 -18.14
N GLN A 251 -6.17 3.29 -18.64
CA GLN A 251 -5.95 3.71 -20.03
C GLN A 251 -5.87 2.50 -20.97
N ASN A 252 -7.04 1.92 -21.32
CA ASN A 252 -7.17 0.92 -22.38
C ASN A 252 -7.17 1.59 -23.77
N THR A 253 -6.12 2.36 -24.07
CA THR A 253 -6.01 3.17 -25.27
C THR A 253 -4.58 3.18 -25.81
N HIS A 254 -4.43 3.31 -27.13
CA HIS A 254 -3.12 3.46 -27.74
C HIS A 254 -2.47 4.80 -27.33
N PRO A 255 -1.22 4.80 -26.81
CA PRO A 255 -0.55 6.00 -26.29
C PRO A 255 -0.51 7.22 -27.23
N VAL A 256 -0.32 6.99 -28.53
CA VAL A 256 -0.14 8.04 -29.55
C VAL A 256 -1.47 8.49 -30.13
N THR A 257 -2.30 7.56 -30.58
CA THR A 257 -3.55 7.84 -31.31
C THR A 257 -4.76 7.98 -30.40
N ASN A 258 -4.64 7.63 -29.11
CA ASN A 258 -5.74 7.51 -28.15
C ASN A 258 -6.88 6.58 -28.58
N ALA A 259 -6.66 5.72 -29.58
CA ALA A 259 -7.64 4.74 -30.03
C ALA A 259 -7.92 3.72 -28.92
N SER A 260 -9.19 3.49 -28.61
CA SER A 260 -9.61 2.54 -27.57
C SER A 260 -9.36 1.10 -27.96
N TYR A 261 -8.88 0.31 -27.00
CA TYR A 261 -8.77 -1.14 -27.10
C TYR A 261 -10.03 -1.78 -26.55
N ASN A 262 -10.97 -2.10 -27.45
CA ASN A 262 -12.27 -2.67 -27.07
C ASN A 262 -12.22 -4.21 -26.87
N ASN A 263 -11.13 -4.85 -27.27
CA ASN A 263 -10.84 -6.26 -27.05
C ASN A 263 -9.33 -6.50 -27.18
N ALA A 264 -8.89 -7.71 -26.85
CA ALA A 264 -7.48 -8.09 -26.95
C ALA A 264 -6.98 -8.16 -28.41
N ASP A 265 -7.82 -8.53 -29.39
CA ASP A 265 -7.46 -8.54 -30.83
C ASP A 265 -7.00 -7.16 -31.32
N ILE A 266 -7.81 -6.12 -31.10
CA ILE A 266 -7.50 -4.73 -31.46
C ILE A 266 -6.21 -4.29 -30.79
N PHE A 267 -6.02 -4.61 -29.50
CA PHE A 267 -4.77 -4.32 -28.80
C PHE A 267 -3.56 -4.97 -29.49
N LEU A 268 -3.62 -6.29 -29.77
CA LEU A 268 -2.52 -7.04 -30.38
C LEU A 268 -2.18 -6.56 -31.80
N ARG A 269 -3.18 -6.15 -32.60
CA ARG A 269 -2.98 -5.64 -33.96
C ARG A 269 -2.42 -4.22 -34.03
N THR A 270 -2.56 -3.46 -32.95
CA THR A 270 -2.15 -2.05 -32.87
C THR A 270 -0.94 -1.85 -31.99
N LEU A 271 -0.21 -2.92 -31.67
CA LEU A 271 1.02 -2.82 -30.89
C LEU A 271 2.05 -2.00 -31.67
N PRO A 272 2.78 -1.11 -30.97
CA PRO A 272 3.89 -0.43 -31.59
C PRO A 272 5.03 -1.42 -31.90
N PRO A 273 5.82 -1.17 -32.96
CA PRO A 273 7.00 -1.98 -33.24
C PRO A 273 8.03 -1.82 -32.13
N VAL A 274 8.71 -2.92 -31.77
CA VAL A 274 9.75 -2.94 -30.74
C VAL A 274 11.11 -3.09 -31.42
N GLY A 275 11.78 -1.98 -31.73
CA GLY A 275 13.16 -1.98 -32.23
C GLY A 275 13.41 -2.79 -33.51
N GLY A 276 12.42 -2.88 -34.40
CA GLY A 276 12.50 -3.67 -35.65
C GLY A 276 12.21 -5.17 -35.50
N ALA A 277 11.99 -5.65 -34.27
CA ALA A 277 11.51 -7.01 -34.01
C ALA A 277 9.98 -7.07 -33.97
N ALA A 278 9.44 -8.29 -34.04
CA ALA A 278 8.02 -8.53 -33.80
C ALA A 278 7.64 -8.04 -32.38
N PRO A 279 6.50 -7.35 -32.21
CA PRO A 279 6.07 -6.87 -30.91
C PRO A 279 5.75 -8.07 -30.00
N PHE A 280 6.37 -8.10 -28.82
CA PHE A 280 6.03 -9.08 -27.79
C PHE A 280 5.23 -8.41 -26.67
N VAL A 281 4.37 -9.20 -26.04
CA VAL A 281 3.44 -8.70 -25.03
C VAL A 281 3.74 -9.37 -23.70
N LYS A 282 4.05 -8.59 -22.67
CA LYS A 282 4.12 -9.12 -21.31
C LYS A 282 2.70 -9.31 -20.80
N VAL A 283 2.38 -10.53 -20.38
CA VAL A 283 1.11 -10.90 -19.76
C VAL A 283 1.36 -11.16 -18.28
N GLU A 284 0.66 -10.42 -17.43
CA GLU A 284 0.86 -10.43 -15.99
C GLU A 284 -0.49 -10.61 -15.27
N PRO A 285 -0.59 -11.55 -14.30
CA PRO A 285 -1.71 -11.59 -13.39
C PRO A 285 -1.63 -10.38 -12.46
N VAL A 286 -2.74 -9.67 -12.34
CA VAL A 286 -2.83 -8.45 -11.53
C VAL A 286 -4.06 -8.46 -10.65
N ASN A 287 -3.96 -7.76 -9.52
CA ASN A 287 -5.08 -7.42 -8.66
C ASN A 287 -5.29 -5.92 -8.67
N LEU A 288 -6.56 -5.52 -8.75
CA LEU A 288 -6.95 -4.14 -8.51
C LEU A 288 -7.33 -4.00 -7.04
N SER A 289 -6.67 -3.08 -6.34
CA SER A 289 -6.89 -2.82 -4.93
C SER A 289 -7.17 -1.34 -4.71
N ARG A 290 -7.68 -0.98 -3.53
CA ARG A 290 -7.81 0.42 -3.11
C ARG A 290 -7.61 0.61 -1.62
N LEU A 291 -7.17 1.80 -1.25
CA LEU A 291 -7.16 2.31 0.11
C LEU A 291 -8.37 3.23 0.31
N THR A 292 -9.02 3.10 1.46
CA THR A 292 -10.16 3.95 1.87
C THR A 292 -10.08 4.27 3.35
N ILE A 293 -10.62 5.43 3.73
CA ILE A 293 -10.87 5.78 5.13
C ILE A 293 -12.35 5.52 5.45
N ARG A 294 -12.63 4.79 6.52
CA ARG A 294 -13.99 4.45 6.96
C ARG A 294 -14.21 4.83 8.42
N LEU A 295 -15.38 5.36 8.75
CA LEU A 295 -15.76 5.58 10.14
C LEU A 295 -16.08 4.24 10.81
N ASN A 296 -15.43 3.98 11.94
CA ASN A 296 -15.71 2.84 12.79
C ASN A 296 -16.90 3.16 13.69
N ALA A 297 -18.01 2.45 13.50
CA ALA A 297 -19.24 2.68 14.25
C ALA A 297 -19.10 2.44 15.77
N LYS A 298 -18.13 1.62 16.21
CA LYS A 298 -17.93 1.31 17.64
C LYS A 298 -17.11 2.38 18.36
N THR A 299 -16.07 2.90 17.70
CA THR A 299 -15.12 3.84 18.31
C THR A 299 -15.35 5.29 17.91
N ASN A 300 -16.22 5.53 16.91
CA ASN A 300 -16.44 6.83 16.25
C ASN A 300 -15.13 7.46 15.73
N LYS A 301 -14.17 6.63 15.33
CA LYS A 301 -12.87 7.01 14.81
C LYS A 301 -12.70 6.49 13.38
N TYR A 302 -11.77 7.07 12.63
CA TYR A 302 -11.54 6.65 11.25
C TYR A 302 -10.46 5.57 11.15
N ASP A 303 -10.74 4.54 10.35
CA ASP A 303 -9.85 3.43 10.07
C ASP A 303 -9.40 3.46 8.59
N LEU A 304 -8.12 3.17 8.35
CA LEU A 304 -7.57 2.95 7.01
C LEU A 304 -7.77 1.47 6.65
N VAL A 305 -8.53 1.23 5.60
CA VAL A 305 -8.88 -0.11 5.13
C VAL A 305 -8.30 -0.33 3.75
N PHE A 306 -7.68 -1.50 3.57
CA PHE A 306 -7.23 -2.00 2.28
C PHE A 306 -8.25 -2.98 1.72
N GLN A 307 -8.72 -2.71 0.51
CA GLN A 307 -9.72 -3.50 -0.19
C GLN A 307 -9.16 -4.05 -1.51
N THR A 308 -9.60 -5.23 -1.91
CA THR A 308 -9.24 -5.83 -3.21
C THR A 308 -10.50 -6.07 -4.03
N TYR A 309 -10.44 -5.79 -5.32
CA TYR A 309 -11.52 -6.01 -6.26
C TYR A 309 -11.64 -7.51 -6.58
N GLN A 310 -12.81 -8.09 -6.29
CA GLN A 310 -13.13 -9.49 -6.52
C GLN A 310 -14.58 -9.58 -7.01
N GLN A 311 -14.78 -10.31 -8.12
CA GLN A 311 -16.11 -10.65 -8.65
C GLN A 311 -17.08 -9.45 -8.79
N GLY A 312 -16.59 -8.27 -9.20
CA GLY A 312 -17.44 -7.09 -9.42
C GLY A 312 -17.49 -6.11 -8.25
N GLN A 313 -16.87 -6.42 -7.11
CA GLN A 313 -16.95 -5.59 -5.90
C GLN A 313 -15.61 -5.46 -5.19
N TYR A 314 -15.44 -4.41 -4.40
CA TYR A 314 -14.29 -4.25 -3.50
C TYR A 314 -14.58 -4.90 -2.15
N VAL A 315 -13.79 -5.89 -1.78
CA VAL A 315 -13.91 -6.65 -0.53
C VAL A 315 -12.83 -6.19 0.44
N ASP A 316 -13.21 -5.99 1.70
CA ASP A 316 -12.26 -5.67 2.79
C ASP A 316 -11.28 -6.83 2.96
N LYS A 317 -9.99 -6.53 2.89
CA LYS A 317 -8.94 -7.52 3.13
C LYS A 317 -8.33 -7.33 4.51
N ASN A 318 -7.77 -6.15 4.76
CA ASN A 318 -7.07 -5.83 6.00
C ASN A 318 -7.45 -4.42 6.48
N MET A 319 -7.68 -4.28 7.78
CA MET A 319 -7.56 -2.97 8.45
C MET A 319 -6.07 -2.70 8.65
N LEU A 320 -5.58 -1.58 8.13
CA LEU A 320 -4.17 -1.23 8.23
C LEU A 320 -3.89 -0.40 9.48
N LEU A 321 -4.80 0.52 9.81
CA LEU A 321 -4.64 1.42 10.94
C LEU A 321 -5.98 1.94 11.44
N SER A 322 -6.05 2.28 12.73
CA SER A 322 -7.19 2.93 13.37
C SER A 322 -6.82 4.30 13.95
N ASP A 323 -7.84 5.07 14.33
CA ASP A 323 -7.70 6.39 14.96
C ASP A 323 -6.95 7.42 14.11
N LEU A 324 -7.46 7.62 12.89
CA LEU A 324 -6.86 8.51 11.90
C LEU A 324 -7.57 9.85 11.81
N LYS A 325 -6.80 10.91 11.57
CA LYS A 325 -7.31 12.20 11.05
C LYS A 325 -7.21 12.25 9.54
N SER A 326 -6.05 11.92 8.99
CA SER A 326 -5.84 11.92 7.54
C SER A 326 -4.68 11.01 7.13
N VAL A 327 -4.70 10.59 5.87
CA VAL A 327 -3.61 9.86 5.22
C VAL A 327 -3.25 10.58 3.94
N THR A 328 -1.97 10.86 3.75
CA THR A 328 -1.47 11.50 2.53
C THR A 328 -0.53 10.53 1.83
N LEU A 329 -0.75 10.34 0.53
CA LEU A 329 0.14 9.58 -0.33
C LEU A 329 1.00 10.56 -1.11
N VAL A 330 2.31 10.38 -1.04
CA VAL A 330 3.29 11.33 -1.55
C VAL A 330 4.23 10.63 -2.52
N ARG A 331 4.56 11.32 -3.61
CA ARG A 331 5.69 11.01 -4.47
C ARG A 331 6.60 12.22 -4.49
N LYS A 332 7.76 12.09 -3.85
CA LYS A 332 8.81 13.12 -3.85
C LYS A 332 9.48 13.29 -5.23
N SER A 333 9.30 12.32 -6.11
CA SER A 333 9.74 12.43 -7.49
C SER A 333 8.87 11.58 -8.41
N VAL A 334 8.38 12.17 -9.49
CA VAL A 334 7.75 11.45 -10.60
C VAL A 334 8.74 10.67 -11.46
N THR A 335 10.06 10.84 -11.25
CA THR A 335 11.11 10.03 -11.91
C THR A 335 11.40 8.73 -11.18
N LEU A 336 10.79 8.50 -10.01
CA LEU A 336 10.88 7.26 -9.25
C LEU A 336 9.48 6.62 -9.13
N PRO A 337 9.36 5.30 -9.33
CA PRO A 337 8.09 4.58 -9.18
C PRO A 337 7.85 4.24 -7.69
N LEU A 338 7.99 5.23 -6.80
CA LEU A 338 7.87 5.06 -5.36
C LEU A 338 6.75 5.95 -4.81
N ILE A 339 5.92 5.38 -3.96
CA ILE A 339 4.88 6.07 -3.20
C ILE A 339 5.20 5.90 -1.73
N SER A 340 5.20 7.00 -0.99
CA SER A 340 5.25 7.01 0.47
C SER A 340 3.89 7.36 1.03
N MET A 341 3.62 6.92 2.26
CA MET A 341 2.39 7.22 2.98
C MET A 341 2.74 7.98 4.26
N GLU A 342 2.14 9.15 4.42
CA GLU A 342 2.24 9.99 5.62
C GLU A 342 0.90 9.92 6.35
N VAL A 343 0.94 9.67 7.65
CA VAL A 343 -0.25 9.42 8.46
C VAL A 343 -0.33 10.44 9.58
N ILE A 344 -1.52 11.04 9.75
CA ILE A 344 -1.82 11.95 10.86
C ILE A 344 -2.87 11.30 11.75
N ARG A 345 -2.53 11.10 13.03
CA ARG A 345 -3.45 10.62 14.09
C ARG A 345 -3.97 11.77 14.94
#